data_AF-A0A8F5BWB0-F1
#
_entry.id   AF-A0A8F5BWB0-F1
#
_cell.length_a   1.000
_cell.length_b   1.000
_cell.length_c   1.000
_cell.angle_alpha   90.00
_cell.angle_beta   90.00
_cell.angle_gamma   90.00
#
_symmetry.space_group_name_H-M   'P 1'
#
loop_
_entity.id
_entity.type
_entity.pdbx_description
1 polymer ?
#
loop_
_entity_poly.entity_id
_entity_poly.type
_entity_poly.pdbx_seq_one_letter_code
_entity_poly.pdbx_strand_id
1 'polypeptide(L)'
;MRLPLLLIIVGILLLLLGGVPAVFEFMNMQGFFIDPTESLFPAHWFIMIYGFFGALIGNEILVALSVEWSGKTADNKLIVAYLLLVVLGSISSLFLSQQLGLIFILLSMGILLYYSKEYLGVSKIGLLPTTYNWLLFYSIMISTAIVALQLGLGYTIPYINLIFPASLILAVMDRDIALVTGVKISRHWENVLAFILLVIGMGIYPNGSILMILAWILSFHASGLYRFKGRRYPMLHLTTAWIYLLIASILVFNYDIYIHAIAVGFLFNTVFGVDVVLMDLFVNAFGRRIHVKPSYIPFTLLNVGLIMRILYDFGLSIPILLLAAPLQGIGILSFFVLTLKQVVMVK
;
A
#
# COMPACT_ATOMS: atom_id res chain seq x y z
N MET A 1 -18.53 -6.39 17.04
CA MET A 1 -17.67 -5.34 16.43
C MET A 1 -17.96 -5.28 14.94
N ARG A 2 -17.99 -4.10 14.29
CA ARG A 2 -18.21 -4.06 12.82
C ARG A 2 -16.99 -4.66 12.13
N LEU A 3 -17.17 -5.70 11.32
CA LEU A 3 -16.10 -6.46 10.68
C LEU A 3 -15.07 -5.60 9.89
N PRO A 4 -15.49 -4.52 9.20
CA PRO A 4 -14.56 -3.58 8.56
C PRO A 4 -13.56 -2.93 9.51
N LEU A 5 -13.98 -2.63 10.75
CA LEU A 5 -13.10 -2.06 11.76
C LEU A 5 -12.04 -3.07 12.21
N LEU A 6 -12.38 -4.36 12.24
CA LEU A 6 -11.44 -5.42 12.61
C LEU A 6 -10.30 -5.52 11.59
N LEU A 7 -10.58 -5.42 10.29
CA LEU A 7 -9.55 -5.38 9.24
C LEU A 7 -8.57 -4.23 9.45
N ILE A 8 -9.06 -3.02 9.78
CA ILE A 8 -8.21 -1.85 10.03
C ILE A 8 -7.35 -2.07 11.29
N ILE A 9 -7.96 -2.51 12.39
CA ILE A 9 -7.24 -2.74 13.64
C ILE A 9 -6.14 -3.78 13.44
N VAL A 10 -6.47 -4.91 12.80
CA VAL A 10 -5.48 -5.95 12.50
C VAL A 10 -4.40 -5.43 11.57
N GLY A 11 -4.75 -4.63 10.55
CA GLY A 11 -3.77 -3.94 9.71
C GLY A 11 -2.79 -3.10 10.53
N ILE A 12 -3.29 -2.25 11.45
CA ILE A 12 -2.44 -1.42 12.33
C ILE A 12 -1.59 -2.29 13.27
N LEU A 13 -2.12 -3.39 13.80
CA LEU A 13 -1.34 -4.31 14.63
C LEU A 13 -0.22 -4.99 13.82
N LEU A 14 -0.49 -5.39 12.59
CA LEU A 14 0.52 -5.97 11.68
C LEU A 14 1.54 -4.91 11.24
N LEU A 15 1.13 -3.66 11.04
CA LEU A 15 2.03 -2.53 10.82
C LEU A 15 2.98 -2.35 12.01
N LEU A 16 2.48 -2.42 13.24
CA LEU A 16 3.34 -2.32 14.43
C LEU A 16 4.28 -3.53 14.52
N LEU A 17 3.75 -4.73 14.30
CA LEU A 17 4.52 -5.98 14.37
C LEU A 17 5.62 -6.07 13.31
N GLY A 18 5.40 -5.56 12.11
CA GLY A 18 6.42 -5.48 11.06
C GLY A 18 7.29 -4.23 11.19
N GLY A 19 6.68 -3.07 11.42
CA GLY A 19 7.35 -1.77 11.37
C GLY A 19 8.28 -1.49 12.55
N VAL A 20 7.91 -1.89 13.77
CA VAL A 20 8.78 -1.67 14.94
C VAL A 20 10.12 -2.42 14.80
N PRO A 21 10.15 -3.71 14.41
CA PRO A 21 11.41 -4.39 14.11
C PRO A 21 12.27 -3.68 13.07
N ALA A 22 11.68 -3.19 11.97
CA ALA A 22 12.45 -2.46 10.96
C ALA A 22 13.03 -1.14 11.45
N VAL A 23 12.36 -0.46 12.38
CA VAL A 23 12.89 0.75 13.01
C VAL A 23 14.12 0.42 13.85
N PHE A 24 14.04 -0.60 14.71
CA PHE A 24 15.17 -0.98 15.55
C PHE A 24 16.34 -1.55 14.75
N GLU A 25 16.08 -2.43 13.79
CA GLU A 25 17.12 -2.99 12.92
C GLU A 25 17.86 -1.87 12.19
N PHE A 26 17.13 -0.89 11.64
CA PHE A 26 17.78 0.21 10.95
C PHE A 26 18.61 1.11 11.87
N MET A 27 18.12 1.37 13.09
CA MET A 27 18.90 2.09 14.09
C MET A 27 20.16 1.30 14.48
N ASN A 28 20.05 -0.02 14.62
CA ASN A 28 21.16 -0.92 14.93
C ASN A 28 22.23 -0.90 13.83
N MET A 29 21.82 -0.95 12.55
CA MET A 29 22.73 -0.79 11.40
C MET A 29 23.55 0.51 11.43
N GLN A 30 23.06 1.53 12.11
CA GLN A 30 23.71 2.83 12.27
C GLN A 30 24.48 2.99 13.59
N GLY A 31 24.60 1.93 14.38
CA GLY A 31 25.36 1.92 15.64
C GLY A 31 24.52 2.13 16.90
N PHE A 32 23.19 1.99 16.84
CA PHE A 32 22.35 1.94 18.05
C PHE A 32 22.51 0.57 18.75
N PHE A 33 22.85 0.58 20.02
CA PHE A 33 23.42 -0.58 20.71
C PHE A 33 22.45 -1.72 21.05
N ILE A 34 21.15 -1.58 20.77
CA ILE A 34 20.12 -2.55 21.19
C ILE A 34 19.05 -2.68 20.11
N ASP A 35 18.92 -3.87 19.51
CA ASP A 35 17.71 -4.28 18.79
C ASP A 35 16.98 -5.38 19.60
N PRO A 36 15.93 -5.02 20.36
CA PRO A 36 15.15 -6.00 21.13
C PRO A 36 14.25 -6.88 20.24
N THR A 37 14.24 -6.63 18.94
CA THR A 37 13.31 -7.19 17.95
C THR A 37 14.01 -7.87 16.76
N GLU A 38 15.33 -8.08 16.83
CA GLU A 38 16.17 -8.66 15.77
C GLU A 38 15.56 -9.98 15.22
N SER A 39 15.04 -10.84 16.10
CA SER A 39 14.42 -12.12 15.71
C SER A 39 13.13 -11.97 14.87
N LEU A 40 12.52 -10.79 14.84
CA LEU A 40 11.28 -10.50 14.11
C LEU A 40 11.54 -9.87 12.74
N PHE A 41 12.70 -9.23 12.55
CA PHE A 41 13.04 -8.53 11.31
C PHE A 41 13.03 -9.41 10.05
N PRO A 42 13.43 -10.70 10.06
CA PRO A 42 13.39 -11.54 8.87
C PRO A 42 11.99 -11.66 8.22
N ALA A 43 10.92 -11.54 9.02
CA ALA A 43 9.54 -11.57 8.55
C ALA A 43 8.97 -10.17 8.22
N HIS A 44 9.72 -9.09 8.49
CA HIS A 44 9.27 -7.70 8.32
C HIS A 44 8.59 -7.46 6.96
N TRP A 45 9.31 -7.74 5.87
CA TRP A 45 8.83 -7.44 4.53
C TRP A 45 7.51 -8.19 4.23
N PHE A 46 7.42 -9.44 4.69
CA PHE A 46 6.26 -10.30 4.48
C PHE A 46 5.04 -9.72 5.22
N ILE A 47 5.23 -9.36 6.49
CA ILE A 47 4.18 -8.77 7.33
C ILE A 47 3.75 -7.41 6.77
N MET A 48 4.68 -6.60 6.27
CA MET A 48 4.33 -5.30 5.69
C MET A 48 3.51 -5.45 4.41
N ILE A 49 3.94 -6.32 3.48
CA ILE A 49 3.31 -6.50 2.17
C ILE A 49 1.99 -7.29 2.28
N TYR A 50 2.03 -8.46 2.90
CA TYR A 50 0.88 -9.36 2.94
C TYR A 50 0.03 -9.22 4.19
N GLY A 51 0.61 -8.77 5.30
CA GLY A 51 -0.12 -8.47 6.53
C GLY A 51 -0.79 -7.10 6.50
N PHE A 52 -0.01 -6.03 6.60
CA PHE A 52 -0.50 -4.65 6.67
C PHE A 52 -1.16 -4.20 5.37
N PHE A 53 -0.44 -4.18 4.24
CA PHE A 53 -1.03 -3.78 2.96
C PHE A 53 -2.11 -4.77 2.52
N GLY A 54 -1.93 -6.07 2.75
CA GLY A 54 -2.99 -7.06 2.55
C GLY A 54 -4.27 -6.73 3.31
N ALA A 55 -4.19 -6.40 4.60
CA ALA A 55 -5.38 -6.00 5.38
C ALA A 55 -6.05 -4.72 4.85
N LEU A 56 -5.27 -3.71 4.45
CA LEU A 56 -5.80 -2.48 3.83
C LEU A 56 -6.50 -2.78 2.50
N ILE A 57 -5.87 -3.59 1.65
CA ILE A 57 -6.38 -4.01 0.35
C ILE A 57 -7.65 -4.84 0.49
N GLY A 58 -7.66 -5.80 1.42
CA GLY A 58 -8.84 -6.60 1.72
C GLY A 58 -10.00 -5.72 2.19
N ASN A 59 -9.71 -4.62 2.90
CA ASN A 59 -10.74 -3.67 3.27
C ASN A 59 -11.26 -2.86 2.08
N GLU A 60 -10.37 -2.36 1.23
CA GLU A 60 -10.76 -1.68 0.00
C GLU A 60 -11.69 -2.56 -0.86
N ILE A 61 -11.33 -3.83 -1.06
CA ILE A 61 -12.09 -4.73 -1.94
C ILE A 61 -13.39 -5.24 -1.27
N LEU A 62 -13.28 -5.82 -0.07
CA LEU A 62 -14.38 -6.55 0.56
C LEU A 62 -15.36 -5.63 1.31
N VAL A 63 -14.98 -4.36 1.52
CA VAL A 63 -15.82 -3.39 2.23
C VAL A 63 -16.10 -2.19 1.34
N ALA A 64 -15.10 -1.38 0.99
CA ALA A 64 -15.34 -0.09 0.33
C ALA A 64 -15.91 -0.29 -1.09
N LEU A 65 -15.19 -1.00 -1.95
CA LEU A 65 -15.62 -1.34 -3.30
C LEU A 65 -16.88 -2.21 -3.30
N SER A 66 -17.00 -3.14 -2.36
CA SER A 66 -18.23 -3.93 -2.19
C SER A 66 -19.45 -3.03 -1.96
N VAL A 67 -19.34 -2.03 -1.08
CA VAL A 67 -20.43 -1.09 -0.79
C VAL A 67 -20.71 -0.20 -2.00
N GLU A 68 -19.66 0.28 -2.66
CA GLU A 68 -19.79 1.08 -3.89
C GLU A 68 -20.55 0.30 -4.98
N TRP A 69 -20.19 -0.97 -5.20
CA TRP A 69 -20.71 -1.76 -6.30
C TRP A 69 -22.06 -2.42 -6.01
N SER A 70 -22.20 -3.01 -4.82
CA SER A 70 -23.35 -3.85 -4.44
C SER A 70 -24.29 -3.18 -3.42
N GLY A 71 -23.89 -2.03 -2.87
CA GLY A 71 -24.63 -1.33 -1.81
C GLY A 71 -24.54 -1.99 -0.43
N LYS A 72 -23.70 -3.01 -0.25
CA LYS A 72 -23.45 -3.70 1.03
C LYS A 72 -22.00 -4.18 1.07
N THR A 73 -21.49 -4.51 2.26
CA THR A 73 -20.18 -5.18 2.39
C THR A 73 -20.25 -6.63 1.91
N ALA A 74 -19.08 -7.24 1.64
CA ALA A 74 -19.00 -8.67 1.35
C ALA A 74 -19.55 -9.50 2.52
N ASP A 75 -19.86 -10.78 2.27
CA ASP A 75 -20.29 -11.71 3.31
C ASP A 75 -19.26 -11.71 4.46
N ASN A 76 -19.77 -11.53 5.68
CA ASN A 76 -18.97 -11.55 6.89
C ASN A 76 -18.09 -12.81 6.99
N LYS A 77 -18.60 -13.98 6.55
CA LYS A 77 -17.82 -15.23 6.55
C LYS A 77 -16.59 -15.12 5.64
N LEU A 78 -16.75 -14.48 4.49
CA LEU A 78 -15.67 -14.30 3.51
C LEU A 78 -14.61 -13.33 4.03
N ILE A 79 -15.04 -12.22 4.65
CA ILE A 79 -14.14 -11.26 5.30
C ILE A 79 -13.37 -11.91 6.46
N VAL A 80 -14.06 -12.68 7.32
CA VAL A 80 -13.40 -13.40 8.43
C VAL A 80 -12.39 -14.41 7.89
N ALA A 81 -12.76 -15.22 6.90
CA ALA A 81 -11.87 -16.20 6.30
C ALA A 81 -10.63 -15.55 5.68
N TYR A 82 -10.82 -14.47 4.93
CA TYR A 82 -9.73 -13.67 4.37
C TYR A 82 -8.77 -13.18 5.47
N LEU A 83 -9.31 -12.52 6.49
CA LEU A 83 -8.51 -11.95 7.57
C LEU A 83 -7.76 -13.02 8.37
N LEU A 84 -8.42 -14.14 8.66
CA LEU A 84 -7.81 -15.29 9.34
C LEU A 84 -6.61 -15.80 8.55
N LEU A 85 -6.73 -15.96 7.23
CA LEU A 85 -5.64 -16.41 6.37
C LEU A 85 -4.47 -15.42 6.34
N VAL A 86 -4.74 -14.11 6.30
CA VAL A 86 -3.68 -13.08 6.37
C VAL A 86 -2.93 -13.15 7.71
N VAL A 87 -3.66 -13.29 8.82
CA VAL A 87 -3.07 -13.41 10.16
C VAL A 87 -2.27 -14.71 10.29
N LEU A 88 -2.84 -15.85 9.87
CA LEU A 88 -2.15 -17.14 9.88
C LEU A 88 -0.91 -17.13 8.99
N GLY A 89 -0.96 -16.45 7.84
CA GLY A 89 0.19 -16.24 6.97
C GLY A 89 1.31 -15.47 7.68
N SER A 90 0.95 -14.38 8.37
CA SER A 90 1.89 -13.55 9.13
C SER A 90 2.52 -14.33 10.29
N ILE A 91 1.71 -15.03 11.09
CA ILE A 91 2.17 -15.87 12.22
C ILE A 91 3.07 -17.00 11.71
N SER A 92 2.68 -17.64 10.61
CA SER A 92 3.45 -18.75 10.03
C SER A 92 4.79 -18.27 9.48
N SER A 93 4.83 -17.11 8.81
CA SER A 93 6.08 -16.50 8.36
C SER A 93 7.00 -16.07 9.50
N LEU A 94 6.44 -15.73 10.67
CA LEU A 94 7.20 -15.35 11.86
C LEU A 94 7.81 -16.54 12.60
N PHE A 95 7.01 -17.60 12.82
CA PHE A 95 7.35 -18.61 13.82
C PHE A 95 7.55 -20.02 13.26
N LEU A 96 7.13 -20.28 12.00
CA LEU A 96 7.10 -21.64 11.45
C LEU A 96 7.92 -21.75 10.17
N SER A 97 7.40 -21.23 9.07
CA SER A 97 8.11 -21.16 7.80
C SER A 97 7.47 -20.13 6.88
N GLN A 98 8.31 -19.46 6.11
CA GLN A 98 7.85 -18.53 5.08
C GLN A 98 7.02 -19.21 3.99
N GLN A 99 7.34 -20.47 3.65
CA GLN A 99 6.58 -21.27 2.70
C GLN A 99 5.14 -21.51 3.17
N LEU A 100 4.97 -21.89 4.45
CA LEU A 100 3.63 -22.02 5.03
C LEU A 100 2.89 -20.67 5.05
N GLY A 101 3.61 -19.58 5.34
CA GLY A 101 3.09 -18.22 5.21
C GLY A 101 2.52 -17.95 3.82
N LEU A 102 3.29 -18.23 2.76
CA LEU A 102 2.87 -18.05 1.38
C LEU A 102 1.65 -18.90 1.00
N ILE A 103 1.51 -20.12 1.54
CA ILE A 103 0.31 -20.95 1.30
C ILE A 103 -0.94 -20.23 1.80
N PHE A 104 -0.92 -19.72 3.02
CA PHE A 104 -2.06 -18.98 3.57
C PHE A 104 -2.34 -17.69 2.78
N ILE A 105 -1.30 -16.99 2.33
CA ILE A 105 -1.46 -15.80 1.49
C ILE A 105 -2.06 -16.16 0.13
N LEU A 106 -1.62 -17.25 -0.50
CA LEU A 106 -2.20 -17.72 -1.77
C LEU A 106 -3.70 -18.01 -1.62
N LEU A 107 -4.10 -18.66 -0.53
CA LEU A 107 -5.51 -18.90 -0.22
C LEU A 107 -6.28 -17.58 -0.01
N SER A 108 -5.68 -16.60 0.69
CA SER A 108 -6.29 -15.29 0.90
C SER A 108 -6.48 -14.53 -0.42
N MET A 109 -5.52 -14.61 -1.34
CA MET A 109 -5.62 -14.04 -2.69
C MET A 109 -6.68 -14.75 -3.52
N GLY A 110 -6.81 -16.08 -3.36
CA GLY A 110 -7.90 -16.86 -3.95
C GLY A 110 -9.28 -16.37 -3.54
N ILE A 111 -9.45 -15.93 -2.29
CA ILE A 111 -10.70 -15.30 -1.85
C ILE A 111 -10.95 -13.97 -2.57
N LEU A 112 -9.93 -13.11 -2.69
CA LEU A 112 -10.06 -11.84 -3.41
C LEU A 112 -10.37 -12.06 -4.90
N LEU A 113 -9.71 -13.03 -5.55
CA LEU A 113 -10.01 -13.43 -6.92
C LEU A 113 -11.42 -13.95 -7.08
N TYR A 114 -11.88 -14.82 -6.18
CA TYR A 114 -13.26 -15.31 -6.18
C TYR A 114 -14.26 -14.15 -6.06
N TYR A 115 -13.95 -13.17 -5.22
CA TYR A 115 -14.80 -12.01 -5.01
C TYR A 115 -14.83 -11.03 -6.19
N SER A 116 -13.84 -11.11 -7.10
CA SER A 116 -13.76 -10.23 -8.27
C SER A 116 -15.00 -10.23 -9.17
N LYS A 117 -15.75 -11.33 -9.20
CA LYS A 117 -17.03 -11.43 -9.90
C LYS A 117 -18.04 -10.35 -9.49
N GLU A 118 -17.97 -9.83 -8.26
CA GLU A 118 -18.89 -8.82 -7.78
C GLU A 118 -18.65 -7.50 -8.52
N TYR A 119 -17.40 -6.99 -8.48
CA TYR A 119 -17.03 -5.71 -9.08
C TYR A 119 -16.71 -5.79 -10.58
N LEU A 120 -16.62 -7.00 -11.14
CA LEU A 120 -16.63 -7.24 -12.59
C LEU A 120 -18.04 -7.51 -13.14
N GLY A 121 -19.05 -7.60 -12.26
CA GLY A 121 -20.47 -7.64 -12.65
C GLY A 121 -21.05 -6.24 -12.87
N VAL A 122 -22.35 -6.18 -13.19
CA VAL A 122 -23.07 -4.91 -13.24
C VAL A 122 -23.33 -4.42 -11.81
N SER A 123 -23.04 -3.16 -11.51
CA SER A 123 -23.31 -2.58 -10.19
C SER A 123 -24.81 -2.49 -9.88
N LYS A 124 -25.16 -2.28 -8.61
CA LYS A 124 -26.54 -2.11 -8.13
C LYS A 124 -27.29 -0.97 -8.85
N ILE A 125 -26.56 0.05 -9.31
CA ILE A 125 -27.12 1.21 -10.04
C ILE A 125 -26.96 1.10 -11.57
N GLY A 126 -26.55 -0.06 -12.09
CA GLY A 126 -26.47 -0.32 -13.53
C GLY A 126 -25.17 0.09 -14.22
N LEU A 127 -24.15 0.56 -13.48
CA LEU A 127 -22.82 0.83 -14.04
C LEU A 127 -22.10 -0.47 -14.42
N LEU A 128 -21.42 -0.44 -15.57
CA LEU A 128 -20.54 -1.51 -16.04
C LEU A 128 -19.14 -1.35 -15.43
N PRO A 129 -18.35 -2.44 -15.31
CA PRO A 129 -16.96 -2.39 -14.87
C PRO A 129 -16.13 -1.41 -15.69
N THR A 130 -15.33 -0.61 -14.99
CA THR A 130 -14.43 0.39 -15.58
C THR A 130 -12.98 -0.11 -15.57
N THR A 131 -12.06 0.69 -16.11
CA THR A 131 -10.62 0.39 -16.13
C THR A 131 -10.07 0.04 -14.74
N TYR A 132 -10.41 0.82 -13.72
CA TYR A 132 -10.10 0.53 -12.31
C TYR A 132 -10.45 -0.91 -11.89
N ASN A 133 -11.66 -1.38 -12.17
CA ASN A 133 -12.12 -2.72 -11.77
C ASN A 133 -11.25 -3.82 -12.40
N TRP A 134 -10.92 -3.66 -13.69
CA TRP A 134 -10.05 -4.60 -14.41
C TRP A 134 -8.60 -4.56 -13.94
N LEU A 135 -8.03 -3.37 -13.73
CA LEU A 135 -6.68 -3.23 -13.20
C LEU A 135 -6.55 -3.84 -11.80
N LEU A 136 -7.57 -3.69 -10.95
CA LEU A 136 -7.60 -4.29 -9.62
C LEU A 136 -7.63 -5.83 -9.72
N PHE A 137 -8.45 -6.39 -10.61
CA PHE A 137 -8.46 -7.83 -10.89
C PHE A 137 -7.09 -8.33 -11.37
N TYR A 138 -6.48 -7.67 -12.35
CA TYR A 138 -5.15 -8.05 -12.86
C TYR A 138 -4.06 -7.93 -11.79
N SER A 139 -4.12 -6.92 -10.92
CA SER A 139 -3.19 -6.77 -9.79
C SER A 139 -3.20 -8.01 -8.89
N ILE A 140 -4.40 -8.49 -8.53
CA ILE A 140 -4.56 -9.68 -7.68
C ILE A 140 -4.11 -10.94 -8.44
N MET A 141 -4.46 -11.07 -9.72
CA MET A 141 -4.03 -12.21 -10.54
C MET A 141 -2.50 -12.31 -10.64
N ILE A 142 -1.83 -11.20 -10.96
CA ILE A 142 -0.37 -11.14 -11.07
C ILE A 142 0.27 -11.49 -9.72
N SER A 143 -0.25 -10.92 -8.63
CA SER A 143 0.24 -11.21 -7.28
C SER A 143 0.04 -12.66 -6.88
N THR A 144 -1.10 -13.26 -7.25
CA THR A 144 -1.37 -14.70 -7.04
C THR A 144 -0.38 -15.55 -7.81
N ALA A 145 -0.08 -15.20 -9.06
CA ALA A 145 0.89 -15.91 -9.88
C ALA A 145 2.31 -15.82 -9.31
N ILE A 146 2.71 -14.64 -8.80
CA ILE A 146 4.00 -14.43 -8.12
C ILE A 146 4.11 -15.33 -6.88
N VAL A 147 3.08 -15.33 -6.01
CA VAL A 147 3.07 -16.16 -4.80
C VAL A 147 3.12 -17.65 -5.15
N ALA A 148 2.31 -18.09 -6.13
CA ALA A 148 2.30 -19.48 -6.59
C ALA A 148 3.65 -19.90 -7.18
N LEU A 149 4.30 -19.04 -7.96
CA LEU A 149 5.63 -19.28 -8.52
C LEU A 149 6.67 -19.43 -7.40
N GLN A 150 6.70 -18.52 -6.43
CA GLN A 150 7.65 -18.58 -5.31
C GLN A 150 7.43 -19.81 -4.41
N LEU A 151 6.19 -20.24 -4.23
CA LEU A 151 5.87 -21.52 -3.59
C LEU A 151 6.46 -22.70 -4.38
N GLY A 152 6.28 -22.73 -5.70
CA GLY A 152 6.84 -23.78 -6.56
C GLY A 152 8.36 -23.80 -6.61
N LEU A 153 9.00 -22.62 -6.48
CA LEU A 153 10.46 -22.48 -6.44
C LEU A 153 11.06 -22.82 -5.07
N GLY A 154 10.29 -22.80 -4.00
CA GLY A 154 10.76 -23.09 -2.64
C GLY A 154 11.56 -21.95 -1.99
N TYR A 155 11.69 -20.78 -2.63
CA TYR A 155 12.35 -19.60 -2.07
C TYR A 155 11.60 -18.30 -2.42
N THR A 156 11.95 -17.21 -1.74
CA THR A 156 11.30 -15.91 -1.93
C THR A 156 12.20 -14.87 -2.56
N ILE A 157 11.59 -13.97 -3.34
CA ILE A 157 12.25 -12.82 -3.96
C ILE A 157 11.54 -11.56 -3.46
N PRO A 158 11.95 -10.99 -2.31
CA PRO A 158 11.16 -9.99 -1.58
C PRO A 158 10.70 -8.80 -2.43
N TYR A 159 11.57 -8.24 -3.28
CA TYR A 159 11.23 -7.07 -4.10
C TYR A 159 10.09 -7.32 -5.09
N ILE A 160 9.96 -8.52 -5.65
CA ILE A 160 8.87 -8.86 -6.59
C ILE A 160 7.52 -8.77 -5.88
N ASN A 161 7.49 -9.06 -4.58
CA ASN A 161 6.27 -9.05 -3.80
C ASN A 161 5.73 -7.61 -3.61
N LEU A 162 6.55 -6.56 -3.81
CA LEU A 162 6.08 -5.16 -3.83
C LEU A 162 5.17 -4.85 -5.02
N ILE A 163 5.20 -5.66 -6.07
CA ILE A 163 4.26 -5.54 -7.20
C ILE A 163 2.82 -5.60 -6.69
N PHE A 164 2.54 -6.41 -5.66
CA PHE A 164 1.19 -6.53 -5.11
C PHE A 164 0.61 -5.18 -4.64
N PRO A 165 1.17 -4.50 -3.63
CA PRO A 165 0.63 -3.23 -3.19
C PRO A 165 0.84 -2.11 -4.22
N ALA A 166 1.95 -2.09 -4.98
CA ALA A 166 2.20 -1.03 -5.96
C ALA A 166 1.20 -1.05 -7.13
N SER A 167 0.95 -2.21 -7.71
CA SER A 167 0.02 -2.38 -8.82
C SER A 167 -1.43 -2.11 -8.39
N LEU A 168 -1.80 -2.54 -7.18
CA LEU A 168 -3.14 -2.32 -6.67
C LEU A 168 -3.39 -0.85 -6.30
N ILE A 169 -2.41 -0.18 -5.71
CA ILE A 169 -2.50 1.27 -5.49
C ILE A 169 -2.67 1.99 -6.82
N LEU A 170 -1.87 1.69 -7.85
CA LEU A 170 -2.08 2.28 -9.18
C LEU A 170 -3.48 2.02 -9.74
N ALA A 171 -4.04 0.83 -9.54
CA ALA A 171 -5.40 0.53 -9.94
C ALA A 171 -6.41 1.45 -9.22
N VAL A 172 -6.37 1.50 -7.89
CA VAL A 172 -7.25 2.34 -7.05
C VAL A 172 -7.14 3.82 -7.44
N MET A 173 -5.95 4.28 -7.83
CA MET A 173 -5.73 5.65 -8.28
C MET A 173 -6.44 6.02 -9.58
N ASP A 174 -6.73 5.07 -10.48
CA ASP A 174 -7.54 5.31 -11.68
C ASP A 174 -8.98 5.71 -11.34
N ARG A 175 -9.46 5.41 -10.12
CA ARG A 175 -10.73 5.92 -9.58
C ARG A 175 -10.50 7.18 -8.75
N ASP A 176 -9.63 7.09 -7.76
CA ASP A 176 -9.64 8.04 -6.65
C ASP A 176 -8.97 9.38 -6.94
N ILE A 177 -8.00 9.42 -7.86
CA ILE A 177 -7.38 10.70 -8.22
C ILE A 177 -8.43 11.66 -8.77
N ALA A 178 -9.37 11.17 -9.60
CA ALA A 178 -10.43 12.01 -10.14
C ALA A 178 -11.39 12.51 -9.04
N LEU A 179 -11.68 11.68 -8.02
CA LEU A 179 -12.52 12.06 -6.89
C LEU A 179 -11.86 13.14 -6.02
N VAL A 180 -10.56 13.02 -5.80
CA VAL A 180 -9.77 13.91 -4.95
C VAL A 180 -9.45 15.23 -5.65
N THR A 181 -9.08 15.15 -6.92
CA THR A 181 -8.64 16.31 -7.70
C THR A 181 -9.77 17.02 -8.43
N GLY A 182 -10.91 16.35 -8.64
CA GLY A 182 -11.98 16.83 -9.52
C GLY A 182 -11.57 16.89 -11.00
N VAL A 183 -10.36 16.45 -11.35
CA VAL A 183 -9.87 16.39 -12.71
C VAL A 183 -10.26 15.05 -13.30
N LYS A 184 -11.06 15.05 -14.37
CA LYS A 184 -11.40 13.81 -15.07
C LYS A 184 -10.14 13.22 -15.72
N ILE A 185 -9.93 11.93 -15.51
CA ILE A 185 -8.90 11.17 -16.23
C ILE A 185 -9.29 11.15 -17.70
N SER A 186 -8.48 11.78 -18.54
CA SER A 186 -8.80 11.94 -19.96
C SER A 186 -8.48 10.72 -20.80
N ARG A 187 -7.59 9.83 -20.32
CA ARG A 187 -6.98 8.75 -21.12
C ARG A 187 -6.71 7.50 -20.28
N HIS A 188 -7.75 6.70 -20.05
CA HIS A 188 -7.62 5.44 -19.29
C HIS A 188 -6.59 4.46 -19.89
N TRP A 189 -6.35 4.50 -21.20
CA TRP A 189 -5.33 3.67 -21.84
C TRP A 189 -3.91 3.98 -21.36
N GLU A 190 -3.61 5.24 -20.98
CA GLU A 190 -2.31 5.62 -20.43
C GLU A 190 -2.10 4.98 -19.06
N ASN A 191 -3.14 4.90 -18.23
CA ASN A 191 -3.09 4.19 -16.95
C ASN A 191 -2.93 2.68 -17.12
N VAL A 192 -3.61 2.07 -18.11
CA VAL A 192 -3.42 0.66 -18.44
C VAL A 192 -1.98 0.38 -18.88
N LEU A 193 -1.43 1.20 -19.78
CA LEU A 193 -0.06 1.04 -20.25
C LEU A 193 0.95 1.30 -19.11
N ALA A 194 0.71 2.31 -18.27
CA ALA A 194 1.53 2.57 -17.10
C ALA A 194 1.54 1.38 -16.13
N PHE A 195 0.38 0.77 -15.89
CA PHE A 195 0.26 -0.43 -15.07
C PHE A 195 1.11 -1.58 -15.60
N ILE A 196 0.97 -1.90 -16.90
CA ILE A 196 1.73 -2.99 -17.55
C ILE A 196 3.24 -2.72 -17.45
N LEU A 197 3.66 -1.50 -17.79
CA LEU A 197 5.07 -1.10 -17.76
C LEU A 197 5.64 -1.11 -16.35
N LEU A 198 4.88 -0.70 -15.33
CA LEU A 198 5.33 -0.75 -13.94
C LEU A 198 5.51 -2.21 -13.48
N VAL A 199 4.51 -3.07 -13.71
CA VAL A 199 4.58 -4.49 -13.31
C VAL A 199 5.76 -5.17 -13.98
N ILE A 200 5.93 -5.02 -15.30
CA ILE A 200 7.05 -5.63 -16.02
C ILE A 200 8.37 -5.03 -15.53
N GLY A 201 8.45 -3.69 -15.41
CA GLY A 201 9.64 -2.98 -14.95
C GLY A 201 10.11 -3.44 -13.56
N MET A 202 9.19 -3.57 -12.60
CA MET A 202 9.50 -4.11 -11.27
C MET A 202 9.89 -5.60 -11.34
N GLY A 203 9.26 -6.38 -12.21
CA GLY A 203 9.54 -7.81 -12.37
C GLY A 203 10.92 -8.13 -12.95
N ILE A 204 11.54 -7.21 -13.69
CA ILE A 204 12.88 -7.37 -14.29
C ILE A 204 13.96 -6.55 -13.58
N TYR A 205 13.72 -6.11 -12.35
CA TYR A 205 14.69 -5.38 -11.53
C TYR A 205 16.08 -6.07 -11.54
N PRO A 206 17.19 -5.32 -11.63
CA PRO A 206 17.26 -3.86 -11.70
C PRO A 206 17.15 -3.29 -13.14
N ASN A 207 16.99 -4.14 -14.16
CA ASN A 207 17.05 -3.74 -15.57
C ASN A 207 15.78 -3.05 -16.09
N GLY A 208 14.74 -2.93 -15.26
CA GLY A 208 13.44 -2.38 -15.63
C GLY A 208 13.27 -0.87 -15.48
N SER A 209 14.34 -0.13 -15.15
CA SER A 209 14.27 1.33 -14.90
C SER A 209 13.56 2.11 -15.99
N ILE A 210 13.88 1.86 -17.26
CA ILE A 210 13.26 2.55 -18.40
C ILE A 210 11.75 2.31 -18.44
N LEU A 211 11.31 1.06 -18.22
CA LEU A 211 9.89 0.73 -18.19
C LEU A 211 9.19 1.43 -17.01
N MET A 212 9.83 1.49 -15.84
CA MET A 212 9.30 2.19 -14.67
C MET A 212 9.23 3.72 -14.90
N ILE A 213 10.22 4.32 -15.56
CA ILE A 213 10.20 5.75 -15.93
C ILE A 213 9.05 6.01 -16.92
N LEU A 214 8.86 5.16 -17.92
CA LEU A 214 7.74 5.31 -18.86
C LEU A 214 6.39 5.14 -18.15
N ALA A 215 6.28 4.19 -17.22
CA ALA A 215 5.10 4.04 -16.37
C ALA A 215 4.84 5.28 -15.52
N TRP A 216 5.89 5.88 -14.97
CA TRP A 216 5.80 7.13 -14.22
C TRP A 216 5.29 8.29 -15.10
N ILE A 217 5.85 8.47 -16.31
CA ILE A 217 5.44 9.53 -17.24
C ILE A 217 3.95 9.38 -17.58
N LEU A 218 3.54 8.18 -17.97
CA LEU A 218 2.16 7.90 -18.40
C LEU A 218 1.18 8.06 -17.24
N SER A 219 1.46 7.48 -16.07
CA SER A 219 0.60 7.61 -14.89
C SER A 219 0.51 9.06 -14.40
N PHE A 220 1.62 9.82 -14.43
CA PHE A 220 1.61 11.23 -14.04
C PHE A 220 0.78 12.06 -15.02
N HIS A 221 0.94 11.84 -16.32
CA HIS A 221 0.17 12.55 -17.33
C HIS A 221 -1.33 12.22 -17.24
N ALA A 222 -1.67 10.94 -17.12
CA ALA A 222 -3.05 10.47 -17.01
C ALA A 222 -3.75 10.95 -15.73
N SER A 223 -3.01 11.07 -14.63
CA SER A 223 -3.53 11.58 -13.35
C SER A 223 -4.04 13.03 -13.43
N GLY A 224 -3.51 13.83 -14.37
CA GLY A 224 -3.84 15.25 -14.47
C GLY A 224 -3.36 16.10 -13.28
N LEU A 225 -2.52 15.57 -12.39
CA LEU A 225 -2.04 16.26 -11.18
C LEU A 225 -1.40 17.62 -11.49
N TYR A 226 -0.68 17.74 -12.60
CA TYR A 226 -0.06 18.98 -13.04
C TYR A 226 -1.07 20.10 -13.38
N ARG A 227 -2.35 19.77 -13.60
CA ARG A 227 -3.44 20.73 -13.86
C ARG A 227 -4.26 21.04 -12.59
N PHE A 228 -4.03 20.31 -11.51
CA PHE A 228 -4.84 20.43 -10.30
C PHE A 228 -4.59 21.76 -9.58
N LYS A 229 -5.68 22.49 -9.27
CA LYS A 229 -5.66 23.76 -8.54
C LYS A 229 -6.42 23.71 -7.20
N GLY A 230 -6.77 22.51 -6.73
CA GLY A 230 -7.61 22.34 -5.55
C GLY A 230 -6.84 22.30 -4.23
N ARG A 231 -7.24 21.39 -3.33
CA ARG A 231 -6.72 21.33 -1.95
C ARG A 231 -5.23 21.00 -1.94
N ARG A 232 -4.46 21.76 -1.16
CA ARG A 232 -3.00 21.60 -1.05
C ARG A 232 -2.57 20.24 -0.49
N TYR A 233 -3.29 19.71 0.50
CA TYR A 233 -2.89 18.49 1.20
C TYR A 233 -2.83 17.25 0.29
N PRO A 234 -3.91 16.88 -0.44
CA PRO A 234 -3.82 15.80 -1.42
C PRO A 234 -2.79 16.06 -2.53
N MET A 235 -2.68 17.31 -3.02
CA MET A 235 -1.70 17.66 -4.05
C MET A 235 -0.27 17.38 -3.61
N LEU A 236 0.09 17.77 -2.38
CA LEU A 236 1.41 17.55 -1.82
C LEU A 236 1.74 16.07 -1.71
N HIS A 237 0.85 15.29 -1.11
CA HIS A 237 1.03 13.85 -0.96
C HIS A 237 1.14 13.13 -2.31
N LEU A 238 0.18 13.36 -3.22
CA LEU A 238 0.17 12.70 -4.53
C LEU A 238 1.38 13.10 -5.37
N THR A 239 1.76 14.38 -5.39
CA THR A 239 2.96 14.82 -6.12
C THR A 239 4.22 14.18 -5.52
N THR A 240 4.30 14.11 -4.19
CA THR A 240 5.42 13.48 -3.49
C THR A 240 5.50 11.98 -3.75
N ALA A 241 4.36 11.29 -3.82
CA ALA A 241 4.30 9.87 -4.18
C ALA A 241 4.91 9.62 -5.56
N TRP A 242 4.58 10.46 -6.55
CA TRP A 242 5.16 10.36 -7.90
C TRP A 242 6.66 10.67 -7.89
N ILE A 243 7.11 11.66 -7.12
CA ILE A 243 8.54 11.94 -6.99
C ILE A 243 9.27 10.69 -6.47
N TYR A 244 8.75 10.01 -5.46
CA TYR A 244 9.38 8.79 -4.95
C TYR A 244 9.32 7.61 -5.93
N LEU A 245 8.24 7.46 -6.70
CA LEU A 245 8.19 6.47 -7.77
C LEU A 245 9.26 6.75 -8.85
N LEU A 246 9.50 8.01 -9.18
CA LEU A 246 10.58 8.40 -10.09
C LEU A 246 11.95 8.14 -9.49
N ILE A 247 12.17 8.50 -8.22
CA ILE A 247 13.41 8.22 -7.47
C ILE A 247 13.70 6.71 -7.50
N ALA A 248 12.72 5.87 -7.20
CA ALA A 248 12.87 4.41 -7.27
C ALA A 248 13.28 3.94 -8.67
N SER A 249 12.70 4.56 -9.72
CA SER A 249 12.98 4.20 -11.10
C SER A 249 14.39 4.60 -11.56
N ILE A 250 14.88 5.76 -11.11
CA ILE A 250 16.22 6.29 -11.46
C ILE A 250 17.32 5.61 -10.64
N LEU A 251 17.08 5.44 -9.34
CA LEU A 251 18.03 4.90 -8.38
C LEU A 251 17.87 3.39 -8.15
N VAL A 252 17.37 2.67 -9.17
CA VAL A 252 17.10 1.23 -9.14
C VAL A 252 18.34 0.39 -8.81
N PHE A 253 19.55 0.93 -9.00
CA PHE A 253 20.80 0.23 -8.69
C PHE A 253 21.08 0.13 -7.18
N ASN A 254 20.46 0.97 -6.36
CA ASN A 254 20.52 0.89 -4.92
C ASN A 254 19.23 0.22 -4.41
N TYR A 255 19.37 -1.03 -3.95
CA TYR A 255 18.25 -1.85 -3.52
C TYR A 255 17.44 -1.21 -2.39
N ASP A 256 18.09 -0.68 -1.36
CA ASP A 256 17.42 -0.06 -0.22
C ASP A 256 16.64 1.19 -0.62
N ILE A 257 17.24 2.07 -1.42
CA ILE A 257 16.56 3.26 -1.95
C ILE A 257 15.36 2.84 -2.81
N TYR A 258 15.54 1.87 -3.71
CA TYR A 258 14.48 1.35 -4.57
C TYR A 258 13.28 0.85 -3.75
N ILE A 259 13.53 -0.02 -2.77
CA ILE A 259 12.50 -0.62 -1.93
C ILE A 259 11.77 0.45 -1.11
N HIS A 260 12.50 1.33 -0.41
CA HIS A 260 11.88 2.29 0.50
C HIS A 260 11.22 3.46 -0.24
N ALA A 261 11.75 3.88 -1.39
CA ALA A 261 11.10 4.87 -2.23
C ALA A 261 9.74 4.35 -2.74
N ILE A 262 9.61 3.06 -3.07
CA ILE A 262 8.31 2.48 -3.39
C ILE A 262 7.48 2.30 -2.11
N ALA A 263 7.94 1.47 -1.18
CA ALA A 263 7.16 0.98 -0.06
C ALA A 263 6.75 2.08 0.93
N VAL A 264 7.64 3.04 1.18
CA VAL A 264 7.42 4.16 2.11
C VAL A 264 7.02 5.41 1.34
N GLY A 265 7.79 5.78 0.32
CA GLY A 265 7.61 7.01 -0.43
C GLY A 265 6.34 7.04 -1.27
N PHE A 266 6.20 6.09 -2.20
CA PHE A 266 5.07 6.02 -3.12
C PHE A 266 3.78 5.52 -2.44
N LEU A 267 3.83 4.37 -1.76
CA LEU A 267 2.62 3.75 -1.21
C LEU A 267 1.98 4.59 -0.10
N PHE A 268 2.72 4.98 0.95
CA PHE A 268 2.13 5.71 2.08
C PHE A 268 1.72 7.14 1.70
N ASN A 269 2.50 7.87 0.89
CA ASN A 269 2.03 9.18 0.43
C ASN A 269 0.78 9.05 -0.43
N THR A 270 0.63 7.97 -1.21
CA THR A 270 -0.62 7.73 -1.93
C THR A 270 -1.77 7.45 -0.96
N VAL A 271 -1.60 6.55 0.00
CA VAL A 271 -2.62 6.22 1.01
C VAL A 271 -3.05 7.47 1.78
N PHE A 272 -2.10 8.34 2.18
CA PHE A 272 -2.38 9.57 2.91
C PHE A 272 -2.98 10.68 2.04
N GLY A 273 -2.57 10.75 0.77
CA GLY A 273 -3.01 11.80 -0.15
C GLY A 273 -4.37 11.52 -0.76
N VAL A 274 -4.67 10.25 -0.99
CA VAL A 274 -5.95 9.86 -1.56
C VAL A 274 -7.06 10.04 -0.56
N ASP A 275 -6.85 9.78 0.74
CA ASP A 275 -7.74 10.04 1.90
C ASP A 275 -9.19 9.50 1.81
N VAL A 276 -9.77 9.34 0.63
CA VAL A 276 -11.08 8.78 0.29
C VAL A 276 -11.12 7.31 0.64
N VAL A 277 -10.06 6.54 0.41
CA VAL A 277 -9.99 5.14 0.87
C VAL A 277 -10.18 5.09 2.38
N LEU A 278 -9.39 5.81 3.18
CA LEU A 278 -9.55 5.80 4.64
C LEU A 278 -10.83 6.46 5.12
N MET A 279 -11.27 7.55 4.50
CA MET A 279 -12.53 8.20 4.83
C MET A 279 -13.70 7.27 4.53
N ASP A 280 -13.84 6.68 3.35
CA ASP A 280 -14.91 5.75 3.00
C ASP A 280 -14.84 4.48 3.85
N LEU A 281 -13.64 4.00 4.17
CA LEU A 281 -13.42 2.93 5.15
C LEU A 281 -13.99 3.29 6.52
N PHE A 282 -13.74 4.49 7.03
CA PHE A 282 -14.27 4.96 8.30
C PHE A 282 -15.76 5.31 8.23
N VAL A 283 -16.25 5.88 7.13
CA VAL A 283 -17.68 6.14 6.90
C VAL A 283 -18.44 4.82 6.89
N ASN A 284 -17.93 3.78 6.24
CA ASN A 284 -18.56 2.46 6.22
C ASN A 284 -18.43 1.74 7.57
N ALA A 285 -17.30 1.89 8.26
CA ALA A 285 -17.09 1.30 9.58
C ALA A 285 -17.95 1.97 10.68
N PHE A 286 -18.19 3.27 10.62
CA PHE A 286 -18.92 4.02 11.65
C PHE A 286 -20.34 4.46 11.23
N GLY A 287 -20.66 4.36 9.94
CA GLY A 287 -21.95 4.75 9.36
C GLY A 287 -22.18 6.26 9.35
N ARG A 288 -21.11 7.07 9.40
CA ARG A 288 -21.16 8.53 9.53
C ARG A 288 -20.21 9.18 8.54
N ARG A 289 -20.67 10.17 7.78
CA ARG A 289 -19.79 11.02 6.97
C ARG A 289 -19.04 11.98 7.87
N ILE A 290 -17.71 11.91 7.85
CA ILE A 290 -16.84 12.73 8.70
C ILE A 290 -15.90 13.51 7.80
N HIS A 291 -15.83 14.82 8.03
CA HIS A 291 -14.83 15.66 7.37
C HIS A 291 -13.54 15.60 8.19
N VAL A 292 -12.54 14.86 7.72
CA VAL A 292 -11.23 14.80 8.36
C VAL A 292 -10.45 16.07 7.99
N LYS A 293 -10.01 16.81 9.00
CA LYS A 293 -9.08 17.91 8.85
C LYS A 293 -7.68 17.35 8.59
N PRO A 294 -7.01 17.77 7.50
CA PRO A 294 -5.68 17.29 7.16
C PRO A 294 -4.65 17.78 8.19
N SER A 295 -3.70 16.91 8.53
CA SER A 295 -2.53 17.24 9.35
C SER A 295 -1.27 17.03 8.53
N TYR A 296 -0.43 18.06 8.44
CA TYR A 296 0.86 17.98 7.73
C TYR A 296 1.97 17.33 8.55
N ILE A 297 1.71 16.97 9.81
CA ILE A 297 2.68 16.30 10.70
C ILE A 297 3.08 14.94 10.12
N PRO A 298 2.14 14.01 9.81
CA PRO A 298 2.47 12.75 9.14
C PRO A 298 3.31 12.92 7.87
N PHE A 299 2.91 13.85 7.01
CA PHE A 299 3.62 14.16 5.77
C PHE A 299 5.08 14.57 6.03
N THR A 300 5.27 15.50 6.97
CA THR A 300 6.60 16.06 7.25
C THR A 300 7.50 15.00 7.84
N LEU A 301 7.04 14.27 8.85
CA LEU A 301 7.82 13.24 9.53
C LEU A 301 8.21 12.10 8.58
N LEU A 302 7.24 11.59 7.79
CA LEU A 302 7.48 10.53 6.81
C LEU A 302 8.56 10.94 5.80
N ASN A 303 8.39 12.10 5.17
CA ASN A 303 9.22 12.48 4.04
C ASN A 303 10.59 13.01 4.47
N VAL A 304 10.70 13.69 5.62
CA VAL A 304 12.01 14.04 6.20
C VAL A 304 12.78 12.78 6.57
N GLY A 305 12.12 11.82 7.24
CA GLY A 305 12.74 10.55 7.58
C GLY A 305 13.18 9.74 6.35
N LEU A 306 12.42 9.80 5.26
CA LEU A 306 12.78 9.11 4.01
C LEU A 306 13.93 9.78 3.27
N ILE A 307 14.00 11.12 3.26
CA ILE A 307 15.17 11.84 2.73
C ILE A 307 16.41 11.48 3.53
N MET A 308 16.33 11.46 4.87
CA MET A 308 17.45 11.04 5.72
C MET A 308 17.87 9.59 5.42
N ARG A 309 16.91 8.69 5.21
CA ARG A 309 17.20 7.29 4.82
C ARG A 309 17.95 7.24 3.48
N ILE A 310 17.50 7.96 2.47
CA ILE A 310 18.17 8.01 1.16
C ILE A 310 19.61 8.54 1.29
N LEU A 311 19.83 9.58 2.10
CA LEU A 311 21.18 10.09 2.35
C LEU A 311 22.08 9.03 3.01
N TYR A 312 21.54 8.28 3.97
CA TYR A 312 22.24 7.17 4.60
C TYR A 312 22.62 6.08 3.58
N ASP A 313 21.68 5.67 2.73
CA ASP A 313 21.90 4.63 1.73
C ASP A 313 22.90 5.06 0.63
N PHE A 314 23.20 6.35 0.51
CA PHE A 314 24.30 6.88 -0.31
C PHE A 314 25.66 6.95 0.42
N GLY A 315 25.74 6.44 1.64
CA GLY A 315 26.97 6.34 2.42
C GLY A 315 27.20 7.50 3.39
N LEU A 316 26.24 8.42 3.57
CA LEU A 316 26.34 9.43 4.60
C LEU A 316 26.12 8.77 5.97
N SER A 317 27.11 8.86 6.88
CA SER A 317 27.01 8.32 8.23
C SER A 317 27.20 9.44 9.26
N ILE A 318 26.10 10.09 9.61
CA ILE A 318 26.06 11.15 10.64
C ILE A 318 24.98 10.82 11.68
N PRO A 319 25.19 11.15 12.98
CA PRO A 319 24.30 10.68 14.05
C PRO A 319 22.81 11.04 13.90
N ILE A 320 22.50 12.16 13.24
CA ILE A 320 21.11 12.59 13.03
C ILE A 320 20.31 11.63 12.15
N LEU A 321 20.97 10.81 11.31
CA LEU A 321 20.30 9.83 10.46
C LEU A 321 19.68 8.67 11.24
N LEU A 322 20.02 8.51 12.53
CA LEU A 322 19.37 7.56 13.46
C LEU A 322 17.88 7.84 13.61
N LEU A 323 17.47 9.09 13.34
CA LEU A 323 16.08 9.50 13.42
C LEU A 323 15.28 9.12 12.17
N ALA A 324 15.91 8.69 11.07
CA ALA A 324 15.22 8.44 9.80
C ALA A 324 14.08 7.42 9.93
N ALA A 325 14.32 6.23 10.47
CA ALA A 325 13.26 5.23 10.65
C ALA A 325 12.26 5.60 11.75
N PRO A 326 12.66 6.13 12.93
CA PRO A 326 11.70 6.66 13.91
C PRO A 326 10.77 7.73 13.35
N LEU A 327 11.29 8.67 12.56
CA LEU A 327 10.48 9.70 11.91
C LEU A 327 9.47 9.10 10.94
N GLN A 328 9.89 8.12 10.12
CA GLN A 328 8.98 7.40 9.23
C GLN A 328 7.88 6.67 10.02
N GLY A 329 8.25 5.89 11.05
CA GLY A 329 7.31 5.14 11.88
C GLY A 329 6.31 6.04 12.62
N ILE A 330 6.79 7.09 13.28
CA ILE A 330 5.93 8.07 13.97
C ILE A 330 5.05 8.82 12.95
N GLY A 331 5.59 9.16 11.79
CA GLY A 331 4.82 9.75 10.69
C GLY A 331 3.62 8.89 10.31
N ILE A 332 3.84 7.61 10.04
CA ILE A 332 2.78 6.65 9.69
C ILE A 332 1.76 6.50 10.83
N LEU A 333 2.22 6.26 12.06
CA LEU A 333 1.31 6.06 13.19
C LEU A 333 0.50 7.31 13.51
N SER A 334 1.12 8.49 13.41
CA SER A 334 0.43 9.76 13.64
C SER A 334 -0.70 9.97 12.65
N PHE A 335 -0.55 9.53 11.39
CA PHE A 335 -1.63 9.57 10.41
C PHE A 335 -2.84 8.75 10.89
N PHE A 336 -2.63 7.48 11.24
CA PHE A 336 -3.73 6.62 11.69
C PHE A 336 -4.37 7.12 12.98
N VAL A 337 -3.58 7.57 13.96
CA VAL A 337 -4.08 8.09 15.24
C VAL A 337 -4.88 9.37 15.04
N LEU A 338 -4.38 10.34 14.26
CA LEU A 338 -5.06 11.60 14.03
C LEU A 338 -6.35 11.43 13.22
N THR A 339 -6.35 10.52 12.25
CA THR A 339 -7.56 10.19 11.48
C THR A 339 -8.58 9.45 12.35
N LEU A 340 -8.16 8.41 13.09
CA LEU A 340 -9.05 7.66 13.98
C LEU A 340 -9.64 8.55 15.09
N LYS A 341 -8.84 9.45 15.67
CA LYS A 341 -9.30 10.41 16.68
C LYS A 341 -10.45 11.25 16.15
N GLN A 342 -10.33 11.76 14.93
CA GLN A 342 -11.38 12.56 14.30
C GLN A 342 -12.63 11.72 14.01
N VAL A 343 -12.47 10.44 13.71
CA VAL A 343 -13.60 9.54 13.45
C VAL A 343 -14.36 9.20 14.73
N VAL A 344 -13.65 8.91 15.83
CA VAL A 344 -14.24 8.47 17.10
C VAL A 344 -14.77 9.64 17.93
N MET A 345 -14.13 10.81 17.88
CA MET A 345 -14.49 11.96 18.73
C MET A 345 -15.59 12.86 18.15
N VAL A 346 -16.09 12.58 16.94
CA VAL A 346 -17.25 13.29 16.38
C VAL A 346 -18.50 12.88 17.16
N LYS A 347 -18.97 13.81 18.01
CA LYS A 347 -20.22 13.68 18.77
C LYS A 347 -21.40 13.57 17.80
#